data_AF-A0A8C9BCC5-F1
#
_entry.id   AF-A0A8C9BCC5-F1
#
_cell.length_a   1.000
_cell.length_b   1.000
_cell.length_c   1.000
_cell.angle_alpha   90.00
_cell.angle_beta   90.00
_cell.angle_gamma   90.00
#
_symmetry.space_group_name_H-M   'P 1'
#
loop_
_entity.id
_entity.type
_entity.pdbx_description
1 polymer ?
#
loop_
_entity_poly.entity_id
_entity_poly.type
_entity_poly.pdbx_seq_one_letter_code
_entity_poly.pdbx_strand_id
1 'polypeptide(L)'
;MKEQDKNPPDLTNEEEIGNLPEKEFRIMIVRMIRNLGSRMDKMQETVNKDLQELKMKQATMNNAINEIKSTLDRINSRITEAEERISDLEDKVVEITTAEQNKEKRMKRTEDSLRELWDNIKRTNIRIIGVPEEEEKKKGTEKIFEEIIVENFPNMGKEIVNQVQEAQRVPYRINTRRNTPRHILIKLSKIKYKESILKA
;
A
#
# COMPACT_ATOMS: atom_id res chain seq x y z
N MET A 1 -10.44 -56.24 27.89
CA MET A 1 -11.23 -57.44 28.25
C MET A 1 -12.06 -57.08 29.46
N LYS A 2 -13.39 -57.19 29.36
CA LYS A 2 -14.33 -56.82 30.44
C LYS A 2 -14.41 -57.98 31.43
N GLU A 3 -13.89 -57.83 32.65
CA GLU A 3 -14.23 -58.73 33.74
C GLU A 3 -15.70 -58.49 34.13
N GLN A 4 -16.53 -59.50 33.87
CA GLN A 4 -17.91 -59.54 34.32
C GLN A 4 -17.90 -59.75 35.84
N ASP A 5 -18.25 -58.71 36.60
CA ASP A 5 -18.67 -58.85 38.00
C ASP A 5 -19.96 -59.69 38.00
N LYS A 6 -19.83 -60.98 38.33
CA LYS A 6 -20.98 -61.86 38.53
C LYS A 6 -21.69 -61.43 39.82
N ASN A 7 -22.78 -60.68 39.70
CA ASN A 7 -23.71 -60.50 40.80
C ASN A 7 -24.24 -61.87 41.24
N PRO A 8 -24.30 -62.19 42.55
CA PRO A 8 -25.05 -63.36 43.01
C PRO A 8 -26.54 -63.15 42.70
N PRO A 9 -27.29 -64.22 42.40
CA PRO A 9 -28.72 -64.12 42.11
C PRO A 9 -29.47 -63.56 43.32
N ASP A 10 -30.33 -62.58 43.06
CA ASP A 10 -31.29 -62.04 44.02
C ASP A 10 -32.44 -63.04 44.17
N LEU A 11 -32.38 -63.88 45.20
CA LEU A 11 -33.43 -64.85 45.52
C LEU A 11 -33.49 -65.07 47.02
N THR A 12 -34.42 -64.40 47.70
CA THR A 12 -35.10 -64.91 48.91
C THR A 12 -36.34 -64.06 49.18
N ASN A 13 -37.52 -64.68 49.15
CA ASN A 13 -38.77 -64.02 49.53
C ASN A 13 -38.71 -63.65 51.03
N GLU A 14 -39.20 -62.48 51.43
CA GLU A 14 -39.15 -62.01 52.84
C GLU A 14 -39.78 -63.01 53.84
N GLU A 15 -40.77 -63.80 53.38
CA GLU A 15 -41.44 -64.88 54.13
C GLU A 15 -40.54 -66.10 54.42
N GLU A 16 -39.57 -66.40 53.55
CA GLU A 16 -38.61 -67.50 53.74
C GLU A 16 -37.50 -67.12 54.73
N ILE A 17 -37.19 -65.83 54.84
CA ILE A 17 -36.16 -65.30 55.75
C ILE A 17 -36.62 -65.38 57.21
N GLY A 18 -37.92 -65.16 57.47
CA GLY A 18 -38.50 -65.18 58.83
C GLY A 18 -38.53 -66.57 59.49
N ASN A 19 -38.41 -67.65 58.70
CA ASN A 19 -38.46 -69.03 59.19
C ASN A 19 -37.06 -69.68 59.34
N LEU A 20 -35.97 -68.95 59.08
CA LEU A 20 -34.59 -69.47 59.18
C LEU A 20 -34.16 -69.68 60.65
N PRO A 21 -33.40 -70.75 60.96
CA PRO A 21 -32.72 -70.88 62.24
C PRO A 21 -31.79 -69.69 62.50
N GLU A 22 -31.79 -69.14 63.72
CA GLU A 22 -31.09 -67.90 64.05
C GLU A 22 -29.59 -67.89 63.67
N LYS A 23 -28.93 -69.05 63.77
CA LYS A 23 -27.53 -69.21 63.35
C LYS A 23 -27.33 -68.97 61.85
N GLU A 24 -28.26 -69.45 61.01
CA GLU A 24 -28.21 -69.29 59.56
C GLU A 24 -28.52 -67.84 59.16
N PHE A 25 -29.51 -67.22 59.82
CA PHE A 25 -29.80 -65.80 59.65
C PHE A 25 -28.59 -64.91 59.98
N ARG A 26 -27.92 -65.15 61.12
CA ARG A 26 -26.70 -64.40 61.50
C ARG A 26 -25.56 -64.57 60.49
N ILE A 27 -25.34 -65.79 59.98
CA ILE A 27 -24.34 -66.05 58.93
C ILE A 27 -24.68 -65.29 57.65
N MET A 28 -25.96 -65.28 57.27
CA MET A 28 -26.44 -64.56 56.09
C MET A 28 -26.20 -63.05 56.21
N ILE A 29 -26.51 -62.44 57.34
CA ILE A 29 -26.26 -61.01 57.62
C ILE A 29 -24.77 -60.67 57.54
N VAL A 30 -23.91 -61.48 58.17
CA VAL A 30 -22.44 -61.26 58.11
C VAL A 30 -21.94 -61.32 56.67
N ARG A 31 -22.46 -62.25 55.85
CA ARG A 31 -22.12 -62.36 54.43
C ARG A 31 -22.58 -61.14 53.64
N MET A 32 -23.79 -60.62 53.87
CA MET A 32 -24.29 -59.41 53.22
C MET A 32 -23.46 -58.17 53.59
N ILE A 33 -23.16 -57.98 54.88
CA ILE A 33 -22.32 -56.86 55.36
C ILE A 33 -20.93 -56.92 54.72
N ARG A 34 -20.32 -58.11 54.64
CA ARG A 34 -19.02 -58.29 53.99
C ARG A 34 -19.07 -57.97 52.49
N ASN A 35 -20.13 -58.36 51.80
CA ASN A 35 -20.33 -58.04 50.39
C ASN A 35 -20.45 -56.52 50.18
N LEU A 36 -21.29 -55.84 50.98
CA LEU A 36 -21.41 -54.38 51.00
C LEU A 36 -20.08 -53.69 51.27
N GLY A 37 -19.31 -54.15 52.26
CA GLY A 37 -17.96 -53.67 52.55
C GLY A 37 -17.05 -53.73 51.33
N SER A 38 -16.96 -54.91 50.69
CA SER A 38 -16.14 -55.08 49.48
C SER A 38 -16.59 -54.20 48.29
N ARG A 39 -17.90 -53.94 48.15
CA ARG A 39 -18.44 -53.02 47.14
C ARG A 39 -18.08 -51.57 47.45
N MET A 40 -18.17 -51.17 48.72
CA MET A 40 -17.77 -49.83 49.16
C MET A 40 -16.28 -49.59 48.97
N ASP A 41 -15.42 -50.57 49.25
CA ASP A 41 -13.97 -50.47 49.04
C ASP A 41 -13.64 -50.29 47.55
N LYS A 42 -14.24 -51.11 46.68
CA LYS A 42 -14.12 -50.98 45.21
C LYS A 42 -14.58 -49.59 44.73
N MET A 43 -15.70 -49.09 45.28
CA MET A 43 -16.24 -47.78 44.93
C MET A 43 -15.31 -46.66 45.40
N GLN A 44 -14.78 -46.74 46.62
CA GLN A 44 -13.84 -45.78 47.17
C GLN A 44 -12.55 -45.72 46.35
N GLU A 45 -12.03 -46.87 45.93
CA GLU A 45 -10.83 -46.93 45.08
C GLU A 45 -11.08 -46.28 43.71
N THR A 46 -12.24 -46.52 43.10
CA THR A 46 -12.63 -45.93 41.81
C THR A 46 -12.75 -44.41 41.94
N VAL A 47 -13.50 -43.93 42.94
CA VAL A 47 -13.66 -42.49 43.20
C VAL A 47 -12.32 -41.80 43.46
N ASN A 48 -11.41 -42.45 44.20
CA ASN A 48 -10.09 -41.90 44.46
C ASN A 48 -9.24 -41.80 43.18
N LYS A 49 -9.28 -42.82 42.30
CA LYS A 49 -8.58 -42.78 41.01
C LYS A 49 -9.12 -41.65 40.12
N ASP A 50 -10.44 -41.55 39.99
CA ASP A 50 -11.09 -40.52 39.18
C ASP A 50 -10.78 -39.11 39.72
N LEU A 51 -10.77 -38.93 41.04
CA LEU A 51 -10.42 -37.66 41.69
C LEU A 51 -8.97 -37.25 41.41
N GLN A 52 -8.03 -38.20 41.43
CA GLN A 52 -6.62 -37.91 41.11
C GLN A 52 -6.46 -37.54 39.63
N GLU A 53 -7.12 -38.25 38.73
CA GLU A 53 -7.10 -37.92 37.30
C GLU A 53 -7.67 -36.53 37.04
N LEU A 54 -8.79 -36.18 37.67
CA LEU A 54 -9.42 -34.86 37.56
C LEU A 54 -8.50 -33.75 38.09
N LYS A 55 -7.82 -33.97 39.21
CA LYS A 55 -6.83 -33.01 39.75
C LYS A 55 -5.67 -32.78 38.77
N MET A 56 -5.15 -33.83 38.16
CA MET A 56 -4.07 -33.72 37.17
C MET A 56 -4.52 -32.97 35.91
N LYS A 57 -5.74 -33.24 35.43
CA LYS A 57 -6.36 -32.50 34.32
C LYS A 57 -6.60 -31.02 34.66
N GLN A 58 -7.01 -30.72 35.88
CA GLN A 58 -7.20 -29.35 36.34
C GLN A 58 -5.87 -28.59 36.41
N ALA A 59 -4.80 -29.22 36.90
CA ALA A 59 -3.48 -28.61 36.96
C ALA A 59 -2.92 -28.30 35.56
N THR A 60 -3.05 -29.23 34.61
CA THR A 60 -2.65 -29.02 33.22
C THR A 60 -3.44 -27.90 32.55
N MET A 61 -4.76 -27.84 32.78
CA MET A 61 -5.60 -26.74 32.28
C MET A 61 -5.16 -25.37 32.82
N ASN A 62 -4.87 -25.27 34.13
CA ASN A 62 -4.43 -24.02 34.74
C ASN A 62 -3.10 -23.53 34.16
N ASN A 63 -2.16 -24.44 33.90
CA ASN A 63 -0.89 -24.09 33.26
C ASN A 63 -1.12 -23.53 31.85
N ALA A 64 -1.94 -24.19 31.04
CA ALA A 64 -2.29 -23.71 29.70
C ALA A 64 -2.97 -22.32 29.72
N ILE A 65 -3.86 -22.08 30.69
CA ILE A 65 -4.51 -20.76 30.86
C ILE A 65 -3.47 -19.68 31.19
N ASN A 66 -2.51 -19.97 32.06
CA ASN A 66 -1.46 -19.01 32.41
C ASN A 66 -0.54 -18.69 31.22
N GLU A 67 -0.20 -19.69 30.41
CA GLU A 67 0.54 -19.48 29.16
C GLU A 67 -0.25 -18.59 28.19
N ILE A 68 -1.54 -18.86 28.00
CA ILE A 68 -2.44 -18.03 27.17
C ILE A 68 -2.49 -16.59 27.70
N LYS A 69 -2.60 -16.41 29.03
CA LYS A 69 -2.63 -15.08 29.63
C LYS A 69 -1.33 -14.30 29.36
N SER A 70 -0.17 -14.94 29.59
CA SER A 70 1.13 -14.29 29.34
C SER A 70 1.35 -13.93 27.87
N THR A 71 0.87 -14.77 26.94
CA THR A 71 0.97 -14.49 25.50
C THR A 71 0.04 -13.35 25.09
N LEU A 72 -1.16 -13.27 25.68
CA LEU A 72 -2.09 -12.17 25.48
C LEU A 72 -1.52 -10.84 25.97
N ASP A 73 -0.93 -10.81 27.17
CA ASP A 73 -0.30 -9.61 27.72
C ASP A 73 0.83 -9.12 26.80
N ARG A 74 1.67 -10.04 26.29
CA ARG A 74 2.72 -9.71 25.32
C ARG A 74 2.16 -9.17 24.00
N ILE A 75 1.04 -9.71 23.51
CA ILE A 75 0.40 -9.23 22.28
C ILE A 75 -0.13 -7.82 22.51
N ASN A 76 -0.79 -7.55 23.64
CA ASN A 76 -1.32 -6.23 23.97
C ASN A 76 -0.23 -5.15 23.99
N SER A 77 0.92 -5.41 24.65
CA SER A 77 2.03 -4.45 24.64
C SER A 77 2.54 -4.15 23.22
N ARG A 78 2.61 -5.17 22.36
CA ARG A 78 3.01 -4.98 20.95
C ARG A 78 1.98 -4.20 20.14
N ILE A 79 0.69 -4.34 20.43
CA ILE A 79 -0.37 -3.57 19.79
C ILE A 79 -0.25 -2.10 20.18
N THR A 80 -0.10 -1.80 21.47
CA THR A 80 0.09 -0.41 21.94
C THR A 80 1.32 0.25 21.30
N GLU A 81 2.45 -0.46 21.24
CA GLU A 81 3.65 0.06 20.55
C GLU A 81 3.38 0.31 19.06
N ALA A 82 2.64 -0.58 18.39
CA ALA A 82 2.29 -0.41 16.99
C ALA A 82 1.34 0.78 16.78
N GLU A 83 0.39 1.00 17.67
CA GLU A 83 -0.54 2.14 17.64
C GLU A 83 0.20 3.47 17.77
N GLU A 84 1.13 3.59 18.71
CA GLU A 84 1.98 4.79 18.87
C GLU A 84 2.80 5.05 17.60
N ARG A 85 3.42 4.01 17.04
CA ARG A 85 4.19 4.12 15.78
C ARG A 85 3.33 4.51 14.59
N ILE A 86 2.07 4.07 14.53
CA ILE A 86 1.14 4.47 13.48
C ILE A 86 0.79 5.96 13.63
N SER A 87 0.50 6.42 14.84
CA SER A 87 0.24 7.84 15.13
C SER A 87 1.41 8.73 14.68
N ASP A 88 2.65 8.37 15.02
CA ASP A 88 3.85 9.10 14.60
C ASP A 88 4.01 9.16 13.07
N LEU A 89 3.58 8.11 12.36
CA LEU A 89 3.65 8.06 10.91
C LEU A 89 2.54 8.89 10.26
N GLU A 90 1.34 8.91 10.84
CA GLU A 90 0.24 9.76 10.37
C GLU A 90 0.63 11.24 10.37
N ASP A 91 1.23 11.72 11.46
CA ASP A 91 1.71 13.10 11.57
C ASP A 91 2.77 13.42 10.49
N LYS A 92 3.74 12.51 10.29
CA LYS A 92 4.78 12.68 9.25
C LYS A 92 4.20 12.72 7.84
N VAL A 93 3.17 11.91 7.55
CA VAL A 93 2.51 11.92 6.24
C VAL A 93 1.83 13.28 5.98
N VAL A 94 1.22 13.88 7.00
CA VAL A 94 0.62 15.22 6.88
C VAL A 94 1.68 16.29 6.59
N GLU A 95 2.82 16.24 7.29
CA GLU A 95 3.94 17.16 7.04
C GLU A 95 4.51 17.02 5.62
N ILE A 96 4.74 15.78 5.16
CA ILE A 96 5.26 15.50 3.81
C ILE A 96 4.29 16.02 2.75
N THR A 97 3.00 15.72 2.90
CA THR A 97 1.96 16.17 1.96
C THR A 97 1.94 17.69 1.83
N THR A 98 2.03 18.39 2.96
CA THR A 98 2.06 19.86 2.99
C THR A 98 3.33 20.41 2.31
N ALA A 99 4.48 19.78 2.56
CA ALA A 99 5.74 20.15 1.93
C ALA A 99 5.72 19.92 0.40
N GLU A 100 5.13 18.82 -0.07
CA GLU A 100 4.97 18.52 -1.50
C GLU A 100 4.08 19.54 -2.21
N GLN A 101 2.91 19.87 -1.63
CA GLN A 101 2.03 20.91 -2.18
C GLN A 101 2.73 22.26 -2.30
N ASN A 102 3.56 22.62 -1.32
CA ASN A 102 4.34 23.86 -1.36
C ASN A 102 5.43 23.82 -2.43
N LYS A 103 6.12 22.68 -2.60
CA LYS A 103 7.09 22.50 -3.70
C LYS A 103 6.40 22.58 -5.06
N GLU A 104 5.24 21.97 -5.22
CA GLU A 104 4.45 22.02 -6.46
C GLU A 104 4.07 23.45 -6.83
N LYS A 105 3.54 24.23 -5.87
CA LYS A 105 3.24 25.66 -6.08
C LYS A 105 4.47 26.46 -6.51
N ARG A 106 5.65 26.17 -5.94
CA ARG A 106 6.90 26.82 -6.32
C ARG A 106 7.33 26.45 -7.74
N MET A 107 7.30 25.16 -8.08
CA MET A 107 7.64 24.68 -9.42
C MET A 107 6.73 25.30 -10.48
N LYS A 108 5.42 25.36 -10.22
CA LYS A 108 4.45 25.99 -11.12
C LYS A 108 4.76 27.47 -11.37
N ARG A 109 5.06 28.24 -10.33
CA ARG A 109 5.48 29.64 -10.48
C ARG A 109 6.77 29.78 -11.29
N THR A 110 7.74 28.90 -11.06
CA THR A 110 9.00 28.88 -11.82
C THR A 110 8.75 28.54 -13.28
N GLU A 111 7.88 27.56 -13.58
CA GLU A 111 7.49 27.21 -14.94
C GLU A 111 6.80 28.38 -15.65
N ASP A 112 5.83 29.02 -14.99
CA ASP A 112 5.15 30.20 -15.51
C ASP A 112 6.15 31.34 -15.81
N SER A 113 7.07 31.62 -14.87
CA SER A 113 8.12 32.62 -15.06
C SER A 113 9.06 32.27 -16.22
N LEU A 114 9.42 31.00 -16.38
CA LEU A 114 10.24 30.55 -17.51
C LEU A 114 9.49 30.71 -18.83
N ARG A 115 8.18 30.38 -18.88
CA ARG A 115 7.35 30.59 -20.06
C ARG A 115 7.31 32.05 -20.46
N GLU A 116 7.07 32.96 -19.51
CA GLU A 116 7.06 34.40 -19.76
C GLU A 116 8.41 34.93 -20.25
N LEU A 117 9.52 34.49 -19.66
CA LEU A 117 10.86 34.85 -20.13
C LEU A 117 11.11 34.35 -21.56
N TRP A 118 10.67 33.13 -21.85
CA TRP A 118 10.85 32.53 -23.17
C TRP A 118 10.01 33.23 -24.25
N ASP A 119 8.77 33.57 -23.93
CA ASP A 119 7.88 34.35 -24.78
C ASP A 119 8.45 35.75 -25.02
N ASN A 120 9.02 36.39 -24.00
CA ASN A 120 9.71 37.67 -24.11
C ASN A 120 10.94 37.59 -25.04
N ILE A 121 11.79 36.57 -24.88
CA ILE A 121 12.97 36.36 -25.75
C ILE A 121 12.54 36.13 -27.20
N LYS A 122 11.45 35.41 -27.42
CA LYS A 122 10.93 35.08 -28.75
C LYS A 122 10.04 36.15 -29.35
N ARG A 123 9.69 37.19 -28.59
CA ARG A 123 8.71 38.18 -29.04
C ARG A 123 9.14 38.86 -30.33
N THR A 124 10.44 39.03 -30.60
CA THR A 124 10.95 39.65 -31.83
C THR A 124 11.32 38.64 -32.93
N ASN A 125 11.13 37.34 -32.68
CA ASN A 125 11.47 36.31 -33.65
C ASN A 125 10.34 36.07 -34.65
N ILE A 126 10.71 35.90 -35.92
CA ILE A 126 9.85 35.47 -37.04
C ILE A 126 10.28 34.09 -37.50
N ARG A 127 9.30 33.28 -37.91
CA ARG A 127 9.53 31.91 -38.40
C ARG A 127 9.13 31.82 -39.87
N ILE A 128 10.10 31.56 -40.74
CA ILE A 128 9.87 31.35 -42.17
C ILE A 128 9.79 29.84 -42.42
N ILE A 129 8.80 29.42 -43.21
CA ILE A 129 8.48 28.03 -43.50
C ILE A 129 8.52 27.84 -45.02
N GLY A 130 8.85 26.64 -45.49
CA GLY A 130 8.78 26.30 -46.92
C GLY A 130 10.01 26.68 -47.74
N VAL A 131 11.03 27.29 -47.14
CA VAL A 131 12.31 27.55 -47.80
C VAL A 131 13.02 26.21 -48.04
N PRO A 132 13.40 25.83 -49.28
CA PRO A 132 14.17 24.63 -49.56
C PRO A 132 15.43 24.48 -48.67
N GLU A 133 15.80 23.25 -48.34
CA GLU A 133 17.11 22.99 -47.72
C GLU A 133 18.22 23.35 -48.74
N GLU A 134 19.38 23.79 -48.26
CA GLU A 134 20.56 24.22 -49.04
C GLU A 134 20.50 25.59 -49.71
N GLU A 135 19.33 26.22 -49.80
CA GLU A 135 19.23 27.57 -50.36
C GLU A 135 20.02 28.60 -49.52
N GLU A 136 20.06 28.40 -48.20
CA GLU A 136 20.90 29.17 -47.29
C GLU A 136 22.41 28.96 -47.51
N LYS A 137 22.86 27.79 -48.00
CA LYS A 137 24.28 27.56 -48.28
C LYS A 137 24.75 28.40 -49.48
N LYS A 138 23.82 28.74 -50.39
CA LYS A 138 24.12 29.53 -51.60
C LYS A 138 24.21 31.02 -51.31
N LYS A 139 23.23 31.56 -50.58
CA LYS A 139 23.09 33.03 -50.39
C LYS A 139 23.04 33.49 -48.93
N GLY A 140 22.90 32.59 -47.96
CA GLY A 140 22.73 32.92 -46.55
C GLY A 140 21.26 33.11 -46.15
N THR A 141 20.95 32.84 -44.88
CA THR A 141 19.61 33.00 -44.27
C THR A 141 19.13 34.44 -44.26
N GLU A 142 20.03 35.41 -44.09
CA GLU A 142 19.70 36.85 -44.11
C GLU A 142 19.27 37.31 -45.50
N LYS A 143 20.00 36.93 -46.57
CA LYS A 143 19.63 37.30 -47.94
C LYS A 143 18.29 36.70 -48.37
N ILE A 144 18.00 35.46 -47.96
CA ILE A 144 16.68 34.85 -48.18
C ILE A 144 15.58 35.73 -47.57
N PHE A 145 15.78 36.20 -46.33
CA PHE A 145 14.81 37.08 -45.70
C PHE A 145 14.70 38.44 -46.40
N GLU A 146 15.82 39.03 -46.84
CA GLU A 146 15.84 40.28 -47.60
C GLU A 146 15.04 40.18 -48.91
N GLU A 147 15.24 39.12 -49.69
CA GLU A 147 14.48 38.87 -50.92
C GLU A 147 12.97 38.78 -50.64
N ILE A 148 12.57 37.99 -49.63
CA ILE A 148 11.16 37.84 -49.23
C ILE A 148 10.57 39.20 -48.83
N ILE A 149 11.32 40.00 -48.07
CA ILE A 149 10.85 41.30 -47.59
C ILE A 149 10.76 42.33 -48.72
N VAL A 150 11.72 42.39 -49.64
CA VAL A 150 11.68 43.33 -50.78
C VAL A 150 10.54 42.99 -51.74
N GLU A 151 10.30 41.70 -51.98
CA GLU A 151 9.22 41.22 -52.85
C GLU A 151 7.83 41.53 -52.29
N ASN A 152 7.62 41.30 -50.98
CA ASN A 152 6.29 41.43 -50.37
C ASN A 152 6.04 42.80 -49.72
N PHE A 153 7.08 43.54 -49.33
CA PHE A 153 6.99 44.80 -48.58
C PHE A 153 7.85 45.93 -49.20
N PRO A 154 7.62 46.31 -50.47
CA PRO A 154 8.50 47.23 -51.20
C PRO A 154 8.67 48.61 -50.52
N ASN A 155 7.64 49.09 -49.81
CA ASN A 155 7.65 50.41 -49.15
C ASN A 155 8.42 50.45 -47.83
N MET A 156 8.65 49.30 -47.18
CA MET A 156 9.29 49.20 -45.85
C MET A 156 10.49 48.27 -45.83
N GLY A 157 10.80 47.61 -46.95
CA GLY A 157 11.74 46.49 -46.98
C GLY A 157 13.15 46.83 -46.53
N LYS A 158 13.71 47.96 -47.00
CA LYS A 158 15.06 48.42 -46.59
C LYS A 158 15.17 48.69 -45.10
N GLU A 159 14.12 49.23 -44.47
CA GLU A 159 14.13 49.52 -43.04
C GLU A 159 14.09 48.22 -42.22
N ILE A 160 13.28 47.24 -42.63
CA ILE A 160 13.14 45.95 -41.94
C ILE A 160 14.41 45.11 -42.02
N VAL A 161 15.05 45.05 -43.19
CA VAL A 161 16.24 44.22 -43.43
C VAL A 161 17.39 44.62 -42.52
N ASN A 162 17.58 45.93 -42.31
CA ASN A 162 18.62 46.47 -41.42
C ASN A 162 18.40 46.15 -39.93
N GLN A 163 17.27 45.55 -39.55
CA GLN A 163 16.89 45.28 -38.16
C GLN A 163 17.06 43.81 -37.79
N VAL A 164 17.56 42.98 -38.70
CA VAL A 164 17.92 41.59 -38.41
C VAL A 164 19.15 41.56 -37.49
N GLN A 165 19.02 40.87 -36.36
CA GLN A 165 20.12 40.62 -35.42
C GLN A 165 20.72 39.24 -35.60
N GLU A 166 19.89 38.27 -35.97
CA GLU A 166 20.29 36.88 -36.12
C GLU A 166 19.35 36.20 -37.11
N ALA A 167 19.90 35.41 -38.01
CA ALA A 167 19.13 34.60 -38.94
C ALA A 167 19.73 33.21 -38.98
N GLN A 168 19.01 32.22 -38.47
CA GLN A 168 19.52 30.85 -38.43
C GLN A 168 18.44 29.84 -38.78
N ARG A 169 18.85 28.76 -39.44
CA ARG A 169 17.96 27.62 -39.62
C ARG A 169 17.90 26.81 -38.35
N VAL A 170 16.70 26.46 -37.92
CA VAL A 170 16.50 25.66 -36.70
C VAL A 170 17.24 24.32 -36.88
N PRO A 171 18.01 23.87 -35.88
CA PRO A 171 18.70 22.57 -35.96
C PRO A 171 17.70 21.42 -36.11
N TYR A 172 18.15 20.31 -36.68
CA TYR A 172 17.33 19.09 -36.77
C TYR A 172 16.88 18.67 -35.37
N ARG A 173 15.57 18.53 -35.18
CA ARG A 173 15.05 17.76 -34.02
C ARG A 173 15.37 16.27 -34.26
N ILE A 174 15.42 15.50 -33.17
CA ILE A 174 15.74 14.06 -33.07
C ILE A 174 15.12 13.16 -34.17
N ASN A 175 14.05 13.59 -34.84
CA ASN A 175 13.39 12.84 -35.89
C ASN A 175 14.03 13.08 -37.27
N THR A 176 14.90 12.16 -37.69
CA THR A 176 15.65 12.17 -38.96
C THR A 176 14.81 11.93 -40.21
N ARG A 177 13.53 11.53 -40.09
CA ARG A 177 12.62 11.20 -41.20
C ARG A 177 11.72 12.35 -41.67
N ARG A 178 12.00 13.60 -41.29
CA ARG A 178 11.20 14.74 -41.77
C ARG A 178 11.58 15.11 -43.20
N ASN A 179 10.63 14.91 -44.12
CA ASN A 179 10.77 15.32 -45.52
C ASN A 179 10.43 16.82 -45.75
N THR A 180 9.94 17.52 -44.73
CA THR A 180 9.64 18.96 -44.81
C THR A 180 10.90 19.78 -44.54
N PRO A 181 11.17 20.85 -45.31
CA PRO A 181 12.28 21.75 -45.02
C PRO A 181 12.18 22.35 -43.61
N ARG A 182 13.33 22.46 -42.92
CA ARG A 182 13.41 23.11 -41.60
C ARG A 182 13.04 24.59 -41.71
N HIS A 183 12.65 25.15 -40.58
CA HIS A 183 12.19 26.53 -40.53
C HIS A 183 13.39 27.43 -40.27
N ILE A 184 13.37 28.63 -40.84
CA ILE A 184 14.36 29.67 -40.55
C ILE A 184 13.79 30.57 -39.45
N LEU A 185 14.59 30.84 -38.43
CA LEU A 185 14.27 31.78 -37.36
C LEU A 185 15.04 33.08 -37.61
N ILE A 186 14.32 34.18 -37.74
CA ILE A 186 14.87 35.52 -37.88
C ILE A 186 14.58 36.29 -36.59
N LYS A 187 15.62 36.78 -35.92
CA LYS A 187 15.49 37.66 -34.76
C LYS A 187 15.61 39.10 -35.22
N LEU A 188 14.55 39.88 -34.98
CA LEU A 188 14.57 41.32 -35.23
C LEU A 188 14.95 42.09 -33.95
N SER A 189 15.52 43.27 -34.13
CA SER A 189 15.91 44.17 -33.03
C SER A 189 14.70 44.74 -32.27
N LYS A 190 13.58 44.97 -32.97
CA LYS A 190 12.37 45.59 -32.43
C LYS A 190 11.12 44.80 -32.82
N ILE A 191 10.19 44.69 -31.87
CA ILE A 191 8.91 43.99 -32.06
C ILE A 191 8.02 44.67 -33.11
N LYS A 192 8.11 45.99 -33.25
CA LYS A 192 7.36 46.79 -34.23
C LYS A 192 7.47 46.20 -35.65
N TYR A 193 8.69 45.83 -36.07
CA TYR A 193 8.90 45.30 -37.42
C TYR A 193 8.29 43.92 -37.61
N LYS A 194 8.36 43.06 -36.59
CA LYS A 194 7.65 41.78 -36.61
C LYS A 194 6.15 41.97 -36.73
N GLU A 195 5.58 42.88 -35.94
CA GLU A 195 4.14 43.16 -36.01
C GLU A 195 3.74 43.71 -37.37
N SER A 196 4.53 44.60 -37.98
CA SER A 196 4.26 45.11 -39.33
C SER A 196 4.26 44.00 -40.38
N ILE A 197 5.22 43.06 -40.30
CA ILE A 197 5.31 41.92 -41.23
C ILE A 197 4.12 40.97 -41.05
N LEU A 198 3.73 40.69 -39.80
CA LEU A 198 2.63 39.74 -39.51
C LEU A 198 1.24 40.34 -39.71
N LYS A 199 1.11 41.66 -39.83
CA LYS A 199 -0.18 42.36 -40.04
C LYS A 199 -0.53 42.59 -41.51
N ALA A 200 0.46 42.60 -42.41
CA ALA A 200 0.22 42.79 -43.84
C ALA A 200 -0.34 41.53 -44.48
#